data_AF-D3Q931-F1
#
_entry.id   AF-D3Q931-F1
#
_cell.length_a   1.000
_cell.length_b   1.000
_cell.length_c   1.000
_cell.angle_alpha   90.00
_cell.angle_beta   90.00
_cell.angle_gamma   90.00
#
_symmetry.space_group_name_H-M   'P 1'
#
loop_
_entity.id
_entity.type
_entity.pdbx_description
1 polymer ?
#
loop_
_entity_poly.entity_id
_entity_poly.type
_entity_poly.pdbx_seq_one_letter_code
_entity_poly.pdbx_strand_id
1 'polypeptide(L)'
;MTLRRIATVLTLLVAAFLIYMGIGFLIDPLGNAAGFGLPEASWPGADASAFLNVKGGRDIGIGLTVLALVFARQPKATGLALLAMAVMPVFDAGIVLSYGGSLAAALGIHISAAVIVAASGVLQLFAAKRQQR
;
A
#
# COMPACT_ATOMS: atom_id res chain seq x y z
N MET A 1 -18.19 -4.83 19.15
CA MET A 1 -18.67 -4.49 17.79
C MET A 1 -17.87 -3.36 17.12
N THR A 2 -17.54 -2.27 17.84
CA THR A 2 -16.86 -1.09 17.27
C THR A 2 -15.48 -1.35 16.66
N LEU A 3 -14.60 -2.08 17.37
CA LEU A 3 -13.23 -2.38 16.88
C LEU A 3 -13.23 -3.08 15.52
N ARG A 4 -14.11 -4.07 15.31
CA ARG A 4 -14.20 -4.82 14.06
C ARG A 4 -14.62 -3.92 12.91
N ARG A 5 -15.60 -3.03 13.14
CA ARG A 5 -16.02 -2.05 12.12
C ARG A 5 -14.87 -1.12 11.76
N ILE A 6 -14.14 -0.60 12.75
CA ILE A 6 -12.96 0.24 12.52
C ILE A 6 -11.89 -0.51 11.70
N ALA A 7 -11.53 -1.72 12.12
CA ALA A 7 -10.53 -2.54 11.42
C ALA A 7 -10.93 -2.82 9.96
N THR A 8 -12.20 -3.18 9.73
CA THR A 8 -12.73 -3.41 8.38
C THR A 8 -12.71 -2.14 7.54
N VAL A 9 -13.20 -1.00 8.07
CA VAL A 9 -13.22 0.26 7.32
C VAL A 9 -11.80 0.70 6.94
N LEU A 10 -10.85 0.67 7.88
CA LEU A 10 -9.45 1.01 7.59
C LEU A 10 -8.85 0.08 6.53
N THR A 11 -9.12 -1.22 6.63
CA THR A 11 -8.66 -2.20 5.63
C THR A 11 -9.24 -1.90 4.23
N LEU A 12 -10.53 -1.57 4.16
CA LEU A 12 -11.18 -1.23 2.89
C LEU A 12 -10.61 0.05 2.29
N LEU A 13 -10.29 1.05 3.13
CA LEU A 13 -9.63 2.28 2.69
C LEU A 13 -8.21 2.00 2.16
N VAL A 14 -7.43 1.14 2.82
CA VAL A 14 -6.12 0.70 2.33
C VAL A 14 -6.26 0.01 0.97
N ALA A 15 -7.19 -0.92 0.82
CA ALA A 15 -7.41 -1.62 -0.44
C ALA A 15 -7.85 -0.68 -1.57
N ALA A 16 -8.76 0.26 -1.27
CA ALA A 16 -9.21 1.26 -2.23
C ALA A 16 -8.08 2.20 -2.64
N PHE A 17 -7.23 2.63 -1.70
CA PHE A 17 -6.07 3.46 -1.99
C PHE A 17 -5.07 2.75 -2.91
N LEU A 18 -4.77 1.46 -2.68
CA LEU A 18 -3.88 0.70 -3.55
C LEU A 18 -4.42 0.57 -4.99
N ILE A 19 -5.73 0.31 -5.12
CA ILE A 19 -6.39 0.25 -6.43
C ILE A 19 -6.34 1.62 -7.12
N TYR A 20 -6.62 2.70 -6.38
CA TYR A 20 -6.53 4.07 -6.89
C TYR A 20 -5.12 4.40 -7.39
N MET A 21 -4.08 4.10 -6.60
CA MET A 21 -2.69 4.29 -7.01
C MET A 21 -2.36 3.51 -8.27
N GLY A 22 -2.80 2.25 -8.34
CA GLY A 22 -2.55 1.40 -9.48
C GLY A 22 -3.25 1.88 -10.75
N ILE A 23 -4.51 2.34 -10.67
CA ILE A 23 -5.21 2.98 -11.78
C ILE A 23 -4.47 4.25 -12.23
N GLY A 24 -4.00 5.08 -11.29
CA GLY A 24 -3.23 6.27 -11.60
C GLY A 24 -1.97 5.94 -12.41
N PHE A 25 -1.25 4.87 -12.04
CA PHE A 25 -0.08 4.43 -12.80
C PHE A 25 -0.41 3.86 -14.19
N LEU A 26 -1.65 3.41 -14.45
CA LEU A 26 -2.08 2.96 -15.78
C LEU A 26 -2.54 4.11 -16.69
N ILE A 27 -3.08 5.18 -16.11
CA ILE A 27 -3.63 6.34 -16.84
C ILE A 27 -2.55 7.39 -17.08
N ASP A 28 -1.79 7.73 -16.05
CA ASP A 28 -0.74 8.75 -16.08
C ASP A 28 0.48 8.28 -15.28
N PRO A 29 1.27 7.31 -15.80
CA PRO A 29 2.39 6.73 -15.07
C PRO A 29 3.43 7.76 -14.62
N LEU A 30 3.77 8.73 -15.49
CA LEU A 30 4.81 9.72 -15.22
C LEU A 30 4.33 10.77 -14.22
N GLY A 31 3.10 11.27 -14.37
CA GLY A 31 2.53 12.20 -13.40
C GLY A 31 2.41 11.58 -12.00
N ASN A 32 2.01 10.31 -11.93
CA ASN A 32 1.92 9.60 -10.65
C ASN A 32 3.30 9.29 -10.06
N ALA A 33 4.31 8.99 -10.91
CA ALA A 33 5.69 8.77 -10.47
C ALA A 33 6.33 10.05 -9.90
N ALA A 34 6.01 11.24 -10.44
CA ALA A 34 6.51 12.51 -9.92
C ALA A 34 6.15 12.73 -8.44
N GLY A 35 4.97 12.24 -8.02
CA GLY A 35 4.52 12.30 -6.62
C GLY A 35 5.20 11.27 -5.69
N PHE A 36 5.92 10.28 -6.22
CA PHE A 36 6.53 9.21 -5.43
C PHE A 36 7.76 9.67 -4.62
N GLY A 37 8.39 10.77 -5.03
CA GLY A 37 9.56 11.35 -4.36
C GLY A 37 10.92 10.88 -4.89
N LEU A 38 10.94 10.06 -5.95
CA LEU A 38 12.16 9.69 -6.68
C LEU A 38 12.54 10.76 -7.70
N PRO A 39 13.83 11.14 -7.81
CA PRO A 39 14.27 12.05 -8.87
C PRO A 39 14.03 11.44 -10.26
N GLU A 40 13.62 12.27 -11.23
CA GLU A 40 13.36 11.83 -12.61
C GLU A 40 14.59 11.17 -13.27
N ALA A 41 15.78 11.64 -12.93
CA ALA A 41 17.04 11.04 -13.39
C ALA A 41 17.24 9.57 -12.93
N SER A 42 16.47 9.10 -11.95
CA SER A 42 16.48 7.71 -11.47
C SER A 42 15.41 6.84 -12.14
N TRP A 43 14.60 7.39 -13.04
CA TRP A 43 13.50 6.66 -13.67
C TRP A 43 14.01 5.77 -14.81
N PRO A 44 13.28 4.69 -15.14
CA PRO A 44 13.68 3.77 -16.21
C PRO A 44 13.57 4.40 -17.62
N GLY A 45 14.50 5.30 -17.99
CA GLY A 45 14.78 5.75 -19.35
C GLY A 45 13.57 6.03 -20.26
N ALA A 46 13.72 5.74 -21.56
CA ALA A 46 12.69 5.97 -22.57
C ALA A 46 11.40 5.13 -22.37
N ASP A 47 11.49 4.01 -21.65
CA ASP A 47 10.39 3.06 -21.45
C ASP A 47 9.78 3.13 -20.03
N ALA A 48 9.97 4.26 -19.33
CA ALA A 48 9.57 4.40 -17.95
C ALA A 48 8.08 4.09 -17.72
N SER A 49 7.22 4.54 -18.64
CA SER A 49 5.78 4.31 -18.58
C SER A 49 5.40 2.82 -18.58
N ALA A 50 6.10 1.98 -19.36
CA ALA A 50 5.80 0.55 -19.40
C ALA A 50 6.13 -0.13 -18.06
N PHE A 51 7.28 0.21 -17.46
CA PHE A 51 7.65 -0.31 -16.15
C PHE A 51 6.72 0.19 -15.03
N LEU A 52 6.30 1.47 -15.11
CA LEU A 52 5.37 2.07 -14.16
C LEU A 52 3.95 1.46 -14.28
N ASN A 53 3.51 1.09 -15.48
CA ASN A 53 2.28 0.32 -15.68
C ASN A 53 2.34 -1.06 -15.00
N VAL A 54 3.48 -1.75 -15.04
CA VAL A 54 3.67 -3.03 -14.32
C VAL A 54 3.51 -2.83 -12.81
N LYS A 55 4.08 -1.75 -12.25
CA LYS A 55 3.83 -1.36 -10.86
C LYS A 55 2.34 -1.13 -10.63
N GLY A 56 1.67 -0.37 -11.49
CA GLY A 56 0.25 -0.08 -11.37
C GLY A 56 -0.62 -1.35 -11.31
N GLY A 57 -0.34 -2.31 -12.19
CA GLY A 57 -1.01 -3.62 -12.17
C GLY A 57 -0.79 -4.41 -10.88
N ARG A 58 0.41 -4.34 -10.30
CA ARG A 58 0.71 -4.96 -9.00
C ARG A 58 -0.07 -4.31 -7.87
N ASP A 59 -0.13 -2.98 -7.83
CA ASP A 59 -0.86 -2.25 -6.78
C ASP A 59 -2.37 -2.59 -6.81
N ILE A 60 -2.97 -2.69 -8.01
CA ILE A 60 -4.35 -3.19 -8.17
C ILE A 60 -4.49 -4.63 -7.65
N GLY A 61 -3.61 -5.54 -8.06
CA GLY A 61 -3.65 -6.94 -7.63
C GLY A 61 -3.54 -7.12 -6.11
N ILE A 62 -2.69 -6.32 -5.46
CA ILE A 62 -2.55 -6.31 -4.00
C ILE A 62 -3.84 -5.81 -3.34
N GLY A 63 -4.41 -4.69 -3.81
CA GLY A 63 -5.68 -4.18 -3.31
C GLY A 63 -6.82 -5.18 -3.45
N LEU A 64 -6.94 -5.85 -4.60
CA LEU A 64 -7.91 -6.93 -4.83
C LEU A 64 -7.70 -8.13 -3.90
N THR A 65 -6.44 -8.48 -3.62
CA THR A 65 -6.11 -9.55 -2.66
C THR A 65 -6.61 -9.20 -1.25
N VAL A 66 -6.43 -7.96 -0.81
CA VAL A 66 -6.95 -7.49 0.48
C VAL A 66 -8.48 -7.56 0.51
N LEU A 67 -9.16 -7.10 -0.54
CA LEU A 67 -10.63 -7.19 -0.65
C LEU A 67 -11.11 -8.64 -0.60
N ALA A 68 -10.45 -9.55 -1.32
CA ALA A 68 -10.79 -10.97 -1.30
C ALA A 68 -10.72 -11.55 0.12
N LEU A 69 -9.68 -11.23 0.90
CA LEU A 69 -9.56 -11.69 2.29
C LEU A 69 -10.64 -11.11 3.20
N VAL A 70 -11.01 -9.84 3.01
CA VAL A 70 -12.11 -9.20 3.75
C VAL A 70 -13.44 -9.86 3.42
N PHE A 71 -13.74 -10.09 2.14
CA PHE A 71 -14.98 -10.73 1.68
C PHE A 71 -15.06 -12.20 2.08
N ALA A 72 -13.93 -12.91 2.11
CA ALA A 72 -13.82 -14.27 2.64
C ALA A 72 -13.97 -14.33 4.17
N ARG A 73 -14.10 -13.18 4.85
CA ARG A 73 -14.25 -13.04 6.31
C ARG A 73 -13.09 -13.70 7.06
N GLN A 74 -11.86 -13.50 6.58
CA GLN A 74 -10.63 -14.08 7.13
C GLN A 74 -9.76 -13.03 7.86
N PRO A 75 -10.20 -12.44 8.99
CA PRO A 75 -9.50 -11.28 9.59
C PRO A 75 -8.08 -11.61 10.07
N LYS A 76 -7.80 -12.86 10.49
CA LYS A 76 -6.42 -13.26 10.83
C LYS A 76 -5.51 -13.22 9.60
N ALA A 77 -5.96 -13.79 8.48
CA ALA A 77 -5.20 -13.79 7.24
C ALA A 77 -5.07 -12.37 6.67
N THR A 78 -6.14 -11.57 6.69
CA THR A 78 -6.10 -10.15 6.34
C THR A 78 -5.06 -9.39 7.16
N GLY A 79 -5.03 -9.60 8.48
CA GLY A 79 -4.08 -8.95 9.37
C GLY A 79 -2.62 -9.30 9.05
N LEU A 80 -2.33 -10.58 8.86
CA LEU A 80 -0.98 -11.04 8.49
C LEU A 80 -0.56 -10.52 7.11
N ALA A 81 -1.47 -10.54 6.13
CA ALA A 81 -1.21 -10.02 4.79
C ALA A 81 -0.88 -8.53 4.82
N LEU A 82 -1.66 -7.71 5.54
CA LEU A 82 -1.40 -6.28 5.69
C LEU A 82 -0.04 -6.02 6.36
N LEU A 83 0.31 -6.77 7.41
CA LEU A 83 1.63 -6.63 8.06
C LEU A 83 2.78 -6.96 7.09
N ALA A 84 2.63 -8.00 6.28
CA ALA A 84 3.62 -8.31 5.24
C ALA A 84 3.68 -7.22 4.15
N MET A 85 2.53 -6.69 3.73
CA MET A 85 2.44 -5.61 2.74
C MET A 85 3.01 -4.29 3.25
N ALA A 86 2.97 -4.01 4.56
CA ALA A 86 3.56 -2.81 5.15
C ALA A 86 5.08 -2.71 4.93
N VAL A 87 5.74 -3.83 4.59
CA VAL A 87 7.15 -3.85 4.20
C VAL A 87 7.38 -3.06 2.90
N MET A 88 6.44 -3.07 1.96
CA MET A 88 6.57 -2.39 0.67
C MET A 88 6.85 -0.88 0.81
N PRO A 89 6.02 -0.08 1.53
CA PRO A 89 6.30 1.34 1.71
C PRO A 89 7.55 1.61 2.58
N VAL A 90 8.01 0.66 3.40
CA VAL A 90 9.31 0.80 4.09
C VAL A 90 10.46 0.73 3.09
N PHE A 91 10.41 -0.22 2.14
CA PHE A 91 11.37 -0.27 1.04
C PHE A 91 11.27 0.96 0.14
N ASP A 92 10.07 1.44 -0.17
CA ASP A 92 9.87 2.64 -0.98
C ASP A 92 10.55 3.86 -0.33
N ALA A 93 10.38 4.06 0.98
CA ALA A 93 11.07 5.11 1.72
C ALA A 93 12.60 4.96 1.63
N GLY A 94 13.11 3.75 1.85
CA GLY A 94 14.54 3.47 1.77
C GLY A 94 15.12 3.72 0.38
N ILE A 95 14.40 3.33 -0.68
CA ILE A 95 14.79 3.55 -2.07
C ILE A 95 14.79 5.04 -2.40
N VAL A 96 13.73 5.78 -2.03
CA VAL A 96 13.68 7.24 -2.21
C VAL A 96 14.90 7.91 -1.62
N LEU A 97 15.25 7.60 -0.36
CA LEU A 97 16.41 8.19 0.30
C LEU A 97 17.74 7.74 -0.34
N SER A 98 17.85 6.47 -0.74
CA SER A 98 19.09 5.91 -1.31
C SER A 98 19.43 6.49 -2.68
N TYR A 99 18.42 6.96 -3.42
CA TYR A 99 18.58 7.59 -4.73
C TYR A 99 18.51 9.13 -4.66
N GLY A 100 18.72 9.72 -3.47
CA GLY A 100 18.80 11.19 -3.29
C GLY A 100 17.45 11.90 -3.42
N GLY A 101 16.34 11.18 -3.24
CA GLY A 101 14.99 11.72 -3.26
C GLY A 101 14.59 12.48 -1.99
N SER A 102 13.33 12.88 -1.95
CA SER A 102 12.81 13.77 -0.90
C SER A 102 12.64 13.06 0.45
N LEU A 103 13.29 13.56 1.51
CA LEU A 103 13.04 13.11 2.89
C LEU A 103 11.59 13.34 3.31
N ALA A 104 11.00 14.45 2.89
CA ALA A 104 9.60 14.74 3.18
C ALA A 104 8.66 13.71 2.53
N ALA A 105 8.95 13.28 1.30
CA ALA A 105 8.19 12.21 0.65
C ALA A 105 8.42 10.86 1.32
N ALA A 106 9.67 10.51 1.63
CA ALA A 106 10.01 9.27 2.32
C ALA A 106 9.27 9.12 3.65
N LEU A 107 9.21 10.17 4.47
CA LEU A 107 8.52 10.13 5.75
C LEU A 107 7.00 10.32 5.61
N GLY A 108 6.59 11.35 4.88
CA GLY A 108 5.20 11.82 4.80
C GLY A 108 4.31 10.95 3.94
N ILE A 109 4.83 10.30 2.90
CA ILE A 109 4.08 9.40 2.02
C ILE A 109 4.35 7.96 2.43
N HIS A 110 5.61 7.54 2.42
CA HIS A 110 5.95 6.13 2.51
C HIS A 110 5.90 5.60 3.95
N ILE A 111 6.64 6.19 4.90
CA ILE A 111 6.60 5.70 6.29
C ILE A 111 5.21 5.89 6.92
N SER A 112 4.48 6.97 6.60
CA SER A 112 3.11 7.13 7.06
C SER A 112 2.18 6.02 6.52
N ALA A 113 2.30 5.65 5.24
CA ALA A 113 1.57 4.53 4.66
C ALA A 113 1.95 3.20 5.33
N ALA A 114 3.24 2.96 5.59
CA ALA A 114 3.70 1.77 6.31
C ALA A 114 3.02 1.64 7.69
N VAL A 115 2.97 2.74 8.44
CA VAL A 115 2.31 2.78 9.76
C VAL A 115 0.82 2.51 9.65
N ILE A 116 0.12 3.15 8.70
CA ILE A 116 -1.33 2.97 8.53
C ILE A 116 -1.67 1.53 8.15
N VAL A 117 -0.91 0.94 7.22
CA VAL A 117 -1.11 -0.45 6.77
C VAL A 117 -0.79 -1.42 7.91
N ALA A 118 0.32 -1.23 8.63
CA ALA A 118 0.69 -2.07 9.75
C ALA A 118 -0.34 -1.98 10.89
N ALA A 119 -0.79 -0.78 11.24
CA ALA A 119 -1.83 -0.57 12.25
C ALA A 119 -3.15 -1.25 11.85
N SER A 120 -3.55 -1.15 10.59
CA SER A 120 -4.72 -1.86 10.05
C SER A 120 -4.57 -3.37 10.19
N GLY A 121 -3.37 -3.91 9.92
CA GLY A 121 -3.04 -5.32 10.12
C GLY A 121 -3.17 -5.77 11.59
N VAL A 122 -2.57 -5.01 12.52
CA VAL A 122 -2.66 -5.27 13.96
C VAL A 122 -4.13 -5.24 14.44
N LEU A 123 -4.92 -4.26 14.00
CA LEU A 123 -6.33 -4.15 14.36
C LEU A 123 -7.14 -5.35 13.87
N GLN A 124 -6.84 -5.88 12.67
CA GLN A 124 -7.47 -7.10 12.15
C GLN A 124 -7.11 -8.34 12.97
N LEU A 125 -5.86 -8.46 13.42
CA LEU A 125 -5.46 -9.55 14.33
C LEU A 125 -6.18 -9.48 15.68
N PHE A 126 -6.37 -8.28 16.24
CA PHE A 126 -7.16 -8.10 17.45
C PHE A 126 -8.65 -8.40 17.24
N ALA A 127 -9.21 -8.00 16.10
CA ALA A 127 -10.58 -8.33 15.74
C ALA A 127 -10.77 -9.85 15.60
N ALA A 128 -9.81 -10.56 15.01
CA ALA A 128 -9.82 -12.02 14.88
C ALA A 128 -9.79 -12.73 16.23
N LYS A 129 -8.90 -12.32 17.16
CA LYS A 129 -8.82 -12.90 18.50
C LYS A 129 -10.13 -12.76 19.29
N ARG A 130 -10.87 -11.66 19.11
CA ARG A 130 -12.17 -11.43 19.77
C ARG A 130 -13.33 -12.24 19.18
N GLN A 131 -13.17 -12.86 18.00
CA GLN A 131 -14.19 -13.75 17.43
C GLN A 131 -14.08 -15.18 17.96
N GLN A 132 -12.91 -15.55 18.49
CA GLN A 132 -12.62 -16.89 19.02
C GLN A 132 -12.90 -17.02 20.52
N ARG A 133 -13.29 -15.91 21.17
CA ARG A 133 -13.71 -15.84 22.57
C ARG A 133 -15.22 -15.64 22.61
#